data_AF-A0A151U3V6-F1
#
_entry.id   AF-A0A151U3V6-F1
#
_cell.length_a   1.000
_cell.length_b   1.000
_cell.length_c   1.000
_cell.angle_alpha   90.00
_cell.angle_beta   90.00
_cell.angle_gamma   90.00
#
_symmetry.space_group_name_H-M   'P 1'
#
loop_
_entity.id
_entity.type
_entity.pdbx_description
1 polymer ?
#
loop_
_entity_poly.entity_id
_entity_poly.type
_entity_poly.pdbx_seq_one_letter_code
_entity_poly.pdbx_strand_id
1 'polypeptide(L)'
;PDRYLGLPSFIRRNKRKVFKFVKDRIWKRINSWSSKTISKAGKEILVKSILQVLPTYTMSIFHLPHSVTDSLEKMLNTFRWSSNASNKKGINWLNWNNFSSPHKDGRLSFKNLDTFNMALLSKQVWCVLTNPDALVSHLLKAKYFTDKSILEANLGHN
;
A
#
# COMPACT_ATOMS: atom_id res chain seq x y z
N PRO A 1 6.90 21.27 -2.18
CA PRO A 1 7.32 20.06 -2.90
C PRO A 1 6.31 19.69 -3.98
N ASP A 2 6.73 19.72 -5.24
CA ASP A 2 5.85 19.47 -6.37
C ASP A 2 5.22 18.09 -6.29
N ARG A 3 3.88 18.09 -6.26
CA ARG A 3 3.07 16.88 -6.28
C ARG A 3 2.29 16.88 -7.58
N TYR A 4 2.39 15.80 -8.33
CA TYR A 4 1.59 15.57 -9.52
C TYR A 4 0.56 14.49 -9.22
N LEU A 5 -0.73 14.79 -9.42
CA LEU A 5 -1.86 13.90 -9.10
C LEU A 5 -1.81 13.32 -7.67
N GLY A 6 -1.31 14.10 -6.72
CA GLY A 6 -1.19 13.70 -5.31
C GLY A 6 0.00 12.78 -4.99
N LEU A 7 0.87 12.51 -5.96
CA LEU A 7 2.11 11.76 -5.80
C LEU A 7 3.34 12.67 -5.86
N PRO A 8 4.45 12.30 -5.21
CA PRO A 8 5.69 13.06 -5.30
C PRO A 8 6.24 12.98 -6.73
N SER A 9 6.43 14.13 -7.38
CA SER A 9 6.97 14.18 -8.76
C SER A 9 8.43 13.74 -8.85
N PHE A 10 9.18 13.92 -7.76
CA PHE A 10 10.58 13.50 -7.63
C PHE A 10 10.77 12.59 -6.42
N ILE A 11 11.31 11.39 -6.65
CA ILE A 11 11.72 10.46 -5.60
C ILE A 11 13.20 10.66 -5.33
N ARG A 12 13.52 11.35 -4.23
CA ARG A 12 14.91 11.53 -3.77
C ARG A 12 15.41 10.28 -3.04
N ARG A 13 16.73 10.19 -2.79
CA ARG A 13 17.40 9.07 -2.09
C ARG A 13 16.68 8.59 -0.82
N ASN A 14 16.05 9.49 -0.05
CA ASN A 14 15.30 9.12 1.16
C ASN A 14 13.85 8.71 0.85
N LYS A 15 13.66 7.49 0.34
CA LYS A 15 12.34 6.90 0.00
C LYS A 15 11.37 6.91 1.19
N ARG A 16 11.85 6.71 2.43
CA ARG A 16 11.01 6.74 3.64
C ARG A 16 10.34 8.10 3.86
N LYS A 17 11.11 9.19 3.73
CA LYS A 17 10.56 10.56 3.86
C LYS A 17 9.56 10.87 2.75
N VAL A 18 9.85 10.42 1.53
CA VAL A 18 9.00 10.65 0.36
C VAL A 18 7.62 10.00 0.54
N PHE A 19 7.54 8.78 1.07
CA PHE A 19 6.26 8.08 1.27
C PHE A 19 5.56 8.35 2.62
N LYS A 20 6.10 9.24 3.45
CA LYS A 20 5.50 9.60 4.75
C LYS A 20 4.05 10.09 4.61
N PHE A 21 3.72 10.78 3.51
CA PHE A 21 2.35 11.27 3.27
C PHE A 21 1.29 10.15 3.25
N VAL A 22 1.65 8.93 2.83
CA VAL A 22 0.73 7.78 2.82
C VAL A 22 0.36 7.40 4.25
N LYS A 23 1.37 7.35 5.12
CA LYS A 23 1.21 7.12 6.55
C LYS A 23 0.36 8.21 7.19
N ASP A 24 0.64 9.47 6.90
CA ASP A 24 -0.09 10.61 7.47
C ASP A 24 -1.57 10.61 7.04
N ARG A 25 -1.88 10.21 5.79
CA ARG A 25 -3.27 10.08 5.31
C ARG A 25 -4.05 9.00 6.06
N ILE A 26 -3.45 7.83 6.24
CA ILE A 26 -4.06 6.72 6.99
C ILE A 26 -4.23 7.13 8.47
N TRP A 27 -3.21 7.76 9.06
CA TRP A 27 -3.25 8.24 10.43
C TRP A 27 -4.38 9.27 10.66
N LYS A 28 -4.54 10.24 9.74
CA LYS A 28 -5.62 11.23 9.81
C LYS A 28 -7.00 10.58 9.79
N ARG A 29 -7.21 9.54 8.99
CA ARG A 29 -8.48 8.78 8.96
C ARG A 29 -8.71 8.01 10.27
N ILE A 30 -7.69 7.32 10.76
CA ILE A 30 -7.76 6.60 12.04
C ILE A 30 -8.13 7.55 13.18
N ASN A 31 -7.48 8.71 13.29
CA ASN A 31 -7.76 9.68 14.34
C ASN A 31 -9.17 10.26 14.26
N SER A 32 -9.66 10.53 13.04
CA SER A 32 -11.04 10.99 12.82
C SER A 32 -12.11 9.99 13.27
N TRP A 33 -11.75 8.71 13.37
CA TRP A 33 -12.63 7.64 13.83
C TRP A 33 -12.37 7.21 15.26
N SER A 34 -11.20 7.52 15.81
CA SER A 34 -10.84 7.16 17.18
C SER A 34 -11.69 7.87 18.23
N SER A 35 -12.31 9.02 17.90
CA SER A 35 -13.28 9.70 18.78
C SER A 35 -14.68 9.10 18.74
N LYS A 36 -14.96 8.19 17.79
CA LYS A 36 -16.27 7.56 17.62
C LYS A 36 -16.26 6.16 18.21
N THR A 37 -17.33 5.78 18.89
CA THR A 37 -17.53 4.41 19.36
C THR A 37 -17.91 3.52 18.19
N ILE A 38 -16.93 2.79 17.65
CA ILE A 38 -17.13 1.88 16.52
C ILE A 38 -17.04 0.44 17.01
N SER A 39 -17.97 -0.41 16.55
CA SER A 39 -17.94 -1.84 16.85
C SER A 39 -16.72 -2.53 16.24
N LYS A 40 -16.33 -3.69 16.78
CA LYS A 40 -15.17 -4.46 16.28
C LYS A 40 -15.33 -4.87 14.81
N ALA A 41 -16.55 -5.26 14.41
CA ALA A 41 -16.91 -5.56 13.03
C ALA A 41 -16.89 -4.31 12.14
N GLY A 42 -17.38 -3.17 12.64
CA GLY A 42 -17.31 -1.89 11.92
C GLY A 42 -15.87 -1.45 11.62
N LYS A 43 -14.96 -1.59 12.61
CA LYS A 43 -13.53 -1.27 12.41
C LYS A 43 -12.89 -2.13 11.32
N GLU A 44 -13.25 -3.41 11.26
CA GLU A 44 -12.77 -4.31 10.22
C GLU A 44 -13.20 -3.88 8.82
N ILE A 45 -14.49 -3.55 8.66
CA ILE A 45 -15.03 -3.06 7.38
C ILE A 45 -14.28 -1.78 6.97
N LEU A 46 -14.10 -0.82 7.88
CA LEU A 46 -13.37 0.44 7.60
C LEU A 46 -11.91 0.20 7.19
N VAL A 47 -11.23 -0.74 7.84
CA VAL A 47 -9.85 -1.10 7.48
C VAL A 47 -9.80 -1.62 6.04
N LYS A 48 -10.69 -2.56 5.69
CA LYS A 48 -10.72 -3.20 4.37
C LYS A 48 -11.16 -2.25 3.26
N SER A 49 -12.24 -1.51 3.48
CA SER A 49 -12.88 -0.69 2.43
C SER A 49 -12.20 0.67 2.23
N ILE A 50 -11.60 1.24 3.29
CA ILE A 50 -11.02 2.58 3.22
C ILE A 50 -9.51 2.53 3.43
N LEU A 51 -9.04 2.02 4.57
CA LEU A 51 -7.63 2.18 4.93
C LEU A 51 -6.67 1.39 4.02
N GLN A 52 -7.05 0.19 3.60
CA GLN A 52 -6.26 -0.61 2.63
C GLN A 52 -6.35 -0.09 1.20
N VAL A 53 -7.42 0.62 0.85
CA VAL A 53 -7.61 1.18 -0.50
C VAL A 53 -6.81 2.47 -0.68
N LEU A 54 -6.68 3.30 0.37
CA LEU A 54 -5.92 4.56 0.35
C LEU A 54 -4.50 4.47 -0.27
N PRO A 55 -3.65 3.49 0.09
CA PRO A 55 -2.31 3.38 -0.50
C PRO A 55 -2.30 2.73 -1.89
N THR A 56 -3.43 2.17 -2.38
CA THR A 56 -3.49 1.39 -3.63
C THR A 56 -2.98 2.19 -4.82
N TYR A 57 -3.36 3.46 -4.94
CA TYR A 57 -2.91 4.32 -6.04
C TYR A 57 -1.39 4.59 -6.01
N THR A 58 -0.83 4.78 -4.82
CA THR A 58 0.63 4.93 -4.68
C THR A 58 1.35 3.62 -4.98
N MET A 59 0.82 2.50 -4.50
CA MET A 59 1.38 1.15 -4.69
C MET A 59 1.33 0.68 -6.14
N SER A 60 0.34 1.13 -6.92
CA SER A 60 0.24 0.75 -8.34
C SER A 60 1.32 1.39 -9.22
N ILE A 61 1.98 2.44 -8.74
CA ILE A 61 3.00 3.19 -9.49
C ILE A 61 4.39 2.99 -8.87
N PHE A 62 4.46 2.88 -7.54
CA PHE A 62 5.73 2.78 -6.82
C PHE A 62 5.81 1.52 -5.96
N HIS A 63 7.01 0.96 -5.90
CA HIS A 63 7.35 -0.05 -4.89
C HIS A 63 7.65 0.65 -3.56
N LEU A 64 6.76 0.50 -2.58
CA LEU A 64 6.98 1.05 -1.24
C LEU A 64 8.10 0.30 -0.52
N PRO A 65 8.98 0.99 0.25
CA PRO A 65 9.96 0.31 1.09
C PRO A 65 9.26 -0.54 2.17
N HIS A 66 9.80 -1.73 2.45
CA HIS A 66 9.27 -2.65 3.46
C HIS A 66 9.02 -1.98 4.83
N SER A 67 9.91 -1.06 5.25
CA SER A 67 9.73 -0.30 6.48
C SER A 67 8.47 0.57 6.52
N VAL A 68 7.99 1.02 5.36
CA VAL A 68 6.78 1.84 5.26
C VAL A 68 5.56 0.93 5.30
N THR A 69 5.55 -0.17 4.55
CA THR A 69 4.46 -1.16 4.55
C THR A 69 4.28 -1.76 5.95
N ASP A 70 5.35 -2.22 6.61
CA ASP A 70 5.30 -2.72 7.99
C ASP A 70 4.77 -1.67 8.98
N SER A 71 5.21 -0.42 8.86
CA SER A 71 4.68 0.66 9.70
C SER A 71 3.19 0.92 9.47
N LEU A 72 2.69 0.75 8.24
CA LEU A 72 1.26 0.90 7.94
C LEU A 72 0.47 -0.25 8.54
N GLU A 73 0.92 -1.48 8.35
CA GLU A 73 0.29 -2.69 8.89
C GLU A 73 0.18 -2.64 10.42
N LYS A 74 1.25 -2.20 11.10
CA LYS A 74 1.23 -1.96 12.55
C LYS A 74 0.18 -0.93 12.98
N MET A 75 -0.01 0.14 12.20
CA MET A 75 -1.05 1.14 12.48
C MET A 75 -2.46 0.59 12.28
N LEU A 76 -2.67 -0.18 11.21
CA LEU A 76 -3.96 -0.84 10.96
C LEU A 76 -4.28 -1.85 12.06
N ASN A 77 -3.29 -2.62 12.49
CA ASN A 77 -3.44 -3.59 13.58
C ASN A 77 -3.79 -2.88 14.89
N THR A 78 -3.09 -1.78 15.21
CA THR A 78 -3.36 -0.97 16.40
C THR A 78 -4.77 -0.39 16.37
N PHE A 79 -5.24 0.12 15.23
CA PHE A 79 -6.60 0.63 15.09
C PHE A 79 -7.66 -0.48 15.24
N ARG A 80 -7.41 -1.66 14.67
CA ARG A 80 -8.34 -2.79 14.75
C ARG A 80 -8.52 -3.31 16.18
N TRP A 81 -7.47 -3.22 16.99
CA TRP A 81 -7.48 -3.63 18.40
C TRP A 81 -7.61 -2.48 19.38
N SER A 82 -7.70 -1.22 18.92
CA SER A 82 -7.87 -0.09 19.83
C SER A 82 -9.19 -0.22 20.59
N SER A 83 -9.15 0.07 21.89
CA SER A 83 -10.38 0.24 22.66
C SER A 83 -10.94 1.64 22.38
N ASN A 84 -12.26 1.79 22.50
CA ASN A 84 -12.93 3.09 22.35
C ASN A 84 -12.70 3.99 23.59
N ALA A 85 -12.10 3.45 24.66
CA ALA A 85 -11.66 4.24 25.81
C ALA A 85 -10.35 4.98 25.49
N SER A 86 -10.38 6.29 25.66
CA SER A 86 -9.40 7.30 25.21
C SER A 86 -7.93 7.09 25.59
N ASN A 87 -7.59 6.08 26.40
CA ASN A 87 -6.21 5.87 26.88
C ASN A 87 -5.78 4.40 27.05
N LYS A 88 -6.57 3.42 26.57
CA LYS A 88 -6.18 2.01 26.67
C LYS A 88 -5.83 1.46 25.28
N LYS A 89 -4.54 1.25 25.03
CA LYS A 89 -4.07 0.36 23.95
C LYS A 89 -4.75 -0.99 24.19
N GLY A 90 -5.70 -1.37 23.35
CA GLY A 90 -6.31 -2.68 23.47
C GLY A 90 -5.27 -3.77 23.17
N ILE A 91 -5.50 -4.96 23.70
CA ILE A 91 -4.59 -6.09 23.55
C ILE A 91 -4.57 -6.49 22.08
N ASN A 92 -3.38 -6.52 21.50
CA ASN A 92 -3.17 -6.99 20.15
C ASN A 92 -3.03 -8.51 20.14
N TRP A 93 -4.15 -9.21 20.00
CA TRP A 93 -4.20 -10.66 20.14
C TRP A 93 -3.49 -11.43 19.01
N LEU A 94 -3.26 -10.79 17.85
CA LEU A 94 -2.77 -11.46 16.64
C LEU A 94 -1.81 -10.57 15.84
N ASN A 95 -0.75 -11.18 15.32
CA ASN A 95 0.15 -10.54 14.37
C ASN A 95 -0.56 -10.29 13.02
N TRP A 96 -0.20 -9.22 12.32
CA TRP A 96 -0.77 -8.87 11.02
C TRP A 96 -0.58 -9.96 9.95
N ASN A 97 0.54 -10.69 10.00
CA ASN A 97 0.77 -11.85 9.12
C ASN A 97 -0.30 -12.94 9.28
N ASN A 98 -0.87 -13.07 10.48
CA ASN A 98 -1.96 -14.01 10.72
C ASN A 98 -3.31 -13.50 10.21
N PHE A 99 -3.45 -12.18 10.07
CA PHE A 99 -4.63 -11.53 9.52
C PHE A 99 -4.65 -11.51 7.99
N SER A 100 -3.47 -11.52 7.38
CA SER A 100 -3.31 -11.37 5.93
C SER A 100 -3.38 -12.67 5.14
N SER A 101 -3.55 -13.80 5.82
CA SER A 101 -3.71 -15.10 5.18
C SER A 101 -5.12 -15.28 4.58
N PRO A 102 -5.28 -16.14 3.57
CA PRO A 102 -6.53 -16.32 2.83
C PRO A 102 -7.73 -16.71 3.73
N HIS A 103 -8.95 -16.31 3.32
CA HIS A 103 -10.19 -16.64 4.03
C HIS A 103 -10.39 -18.14 4.24
N LYS A 104 -9.90 -18.95 3.29
CA LYS A 104 -9.99 -20.42 3.32
C LYS A 104 -9.40 -21.03 4.59
N ASP A 105 -8.49 -20.31 5.25
CA ASP A 105 -7.84 -20.74 6.49
C ASP A 105 -8.56 -20.23 7.75
N GLY A 106 -9.82 -19.78 7.65
CA GLY A 106 -10.60 -19.25 8.77
C GLY A 106 -10.14 -17.87 9.26
N ARG A 107 -9.41 -17.13 8.42
CA ARG A 107 -8.78 -15.84 8.76
C ARG A 107 -9.48 -14.65 8.11
N LEU A 108 -9.27 -13.48 8.71
CA LEU A 108 -10.04 -12.27 8.40
C LEU A 108 -9.64 -11.59 7.07
N SER A 109 -8.78 -12.19 6.25
CA SER A 109 -8.55 -11.79 4.84
C SER A 109 -8.17 -10.32 4.67
N PHE A 110 -7.29 -9.81 5.53
CA PHE A 110 -6.67 -8.51 5.29
C PHE A 110 -5.61 -8.65 4.18
N LYS A 111 -5.26 -7.55 3.49
CA LYS A 111 -4.18 -7.58 2.50
C LYS A 111 -2.83 -7.43 3.21
N ASN A 112 -1.88 -8.30 2.89
CA ASN A 112 -0.46 -8.00 3.10
C ASN A 112 -0.07 -6.89 2.11
N LEU A 113 0.32 -5.73 2.63
CA LEU A 113 0.54 -4.54 1.80
C LEU A 113 1.77 -4.67 0.91
N ASP A 114 2.78 -5.42 1.36
CA ASP A 114 4.02 -5.68 0.60
C ASP A 114 3.73 -6.57 -0.61
N THR A 115 3.11 -7.72 -0.38
CA THR A 115 2.68 -8.65 -1.44
C THR A 115 1.68 -8.00 -2.39
N PHE A 116 0.74 -7.21 -1.86
CA PHE A 116 -0.24 -6.49 -2.68
C PHE A 116 0.42 -5.42 -3.55
N ASN A 117 1.43 -4.69 -3.05
CA ASN A 117 2.19 -3.74 -3.84
C ASN A 117 2.89 -4.45 -5.01
N MET A 118 3.55 -5.59 -4.74
CA MET A 118 4.20 -6.37 -5.78
C MET A 118 3.20 -6.84 -6.84
N ALA A 119 2.05 -7.39 -6.42
CA ALA A 119 1.00 -7.83 -7.35
C ALA A 119 0.48 -6.69 -8.24
N LEU A 120 0.31 -5.47 -7.71
CA LEU A 120 -0.12 -4.31 -8.49
C LEU A 120 0.92 -3.89 -9.53
N LEU A 121 2.21 -3.95 -9.19
CA LEU A 121 3.28 -3.64 -10.14
C LEU A 121 3.39 -4.74 -11.20
N SER A 122 3.28 -6.01 -10.82
CA SER A 122 3.22 -7.13 -11.77
C SER A 122 2.04 -6.99 -12.73
N LYS A 123 0.89 -6.47 -12.27
CA LYS A 123 -0.24 -6.15 -13.15
C LYS A 123 0.12 -5.09 -14.21
N GLN A 124 0.95 -4.09 -13.86
CA GLN A 124 1.42 -3.11 -14.84
C GLN A 124 2.37 -3.76 -15.86
N VAL A 125 3.30 -4.61 -15.40
CA VAL A 125 4.18 -5.39 -16.30
C VAL A 125 3.34 -6.25 -17.25
N TRP A 126 2.31 -6.92 -16.73
CA TRP A 126 1.39 -7.70 -17.55
C TRP A 126 0.70 -6.84 -18.63
N CYS A 127 0.22 -5.65 -18.27
CA CYS A 127 -0.38 -4.72 -19.23
C CYS A 127 0.59 -4.34 -20.36
N VAL A 128 1.86 -4.11 -20.03
CA VAL A 128 2.91 -3.81 -21.02
C VAL A 128 3.13 -5.00 -21.96
N LEU A 129 3.06 -6.24 -21.45
CA LEU A 129 3.23 -7.46 -22.24
C LEU A 129 2.03 -7.74 -23.14
N THR A 130 0.80 -7.57 -22.65
CA THR A 130 -0.41 -7.92 -23.41
C THR A 130 -0.89 -6.81 -24.34
N ASN A 131 -0.63 -5.55 -24.00
CA ASN A 131 -1.09 -4.38 -24.77
C ASN A 131 0.12 -3.52 -25.18
N PRO A 132 0.94 -3.96 -26.14
CA PRO A 132 2.13 -3.23 -26.57
C PRO A 132 1.81 -1.88 -27.21
N ASP A 133 0.65 -1.75 -27.88
CA ASP A 133 0.23 -0.53 -28.57
C ASP A 133 -0.27 0.57 -27.62
N ALA A 134 -0.47 0.26 -26.34
CA ALA A 134 -0.89 1.26 -25.37
C ALA A 134 0.20 2.32 -25.19
N LEU A 135 -0.20 3.59 -25.08
CA LEU A 135 0.73 4.72 -24.93
C LEU A 135 1.68 4.55 -23.73
N VAL A 136 1.18 3.98 -22.63
CA VAL A 136 2.02 3.66 -21.45
C VAL A 136 3.10 2.62 -21.77
N SER A 137 2.78 1.60 -22.57
CA SER A 137 3.71 0.54 -22.96
C SER A 137 4.81 1.10 -23.85
N HIS A 138 4.45 1.93 -24.84
CA HIS A 138 5.41 2.65 -25.68
C HIS A 138 6.33 3.56 -24.87
N LEU A 139 5.76 4.37 -23.97
CA LEU A 139 6.53 5.32 -23.17
C LEU A 139 7.48 4.62 -22.19
N LEU A 140 7.05 3.52 -21.56
CA LEU A 140 7.90 2.72 -20.69
C LEU A 140 9.00 2.00 -21.47
N LYS A 141 8.68 1.42 -22.63
CA LYS A 141 9.67 0.78 -23.51
C LYS A 141 10.75 1.78 -23.94
N ALA A 142 10.35 2.92 -24.52
CA ALA A 142 11.27 3.94 -24.99
C ALA A 142 12.18 4.52 -23.90
N LYS A 143 11.72 4.54 -22.64
CA LYS A 143 12.49 5.08 -21.52
C LYS A 143 13.40 4.06 -20.84
N TYR A 144 12.95 2.81 -20.70
CA TYR A 144 13.60 1.83 -19.82
C TYR A 144 14.16 0.61 -20.54
N PHE A 145 13.63 0.23 -21.70
CA PHE A 145 14.02 -0.98 -22.43
C PHE A 145 13.78 -0.82 -23.95
N THR A 146 14.43 0.16 -24.56
CA THR A 146 14.18 0.56 -25.96
C THR A 146 14.31 -0.61 -26.94
N ASP A 147 15.40 -1.37 -26.83
CA ASP A 147 15.76 -2.41 -27.80
C ASP A 147 15.51 -3.84 -27.29
N LYS A 148 14.91 -3.98 -26.10
CA LYS A 148 14.72 -5.28 -25.43
C LYS A 148 13.28 -5.49 -25.01
N SER A 149 12.93 -6.73 -24.67
CA SER A 149 11.68 -6.98 -23.95
C SER A 149 11.82 -6.55 -22.49
N ILE A 150 10.70 -6.27 -21.81
CA ILE A 150 10.70 -5.92 -20.38
C ILE A 150 11.29 -7.03 -19.49
N LEU A 151 11.24 -8.29 -19.95
CA LEU A 151 11.79 -9.45 -19.23
C LEU A 151 13.32 -9.55 -19.34
N GLU A 152 13.90 -8.97 -20.38
CA GLU A 152 15.35 -8.95 -20.64
C GLU A 152 15.98 -7.61 -20.26
N ALA A 153 15.18 -6.70 -19.68
CA ALA A 153 15.63 -5.39 -19.26
C ALA A 153 16.61 -5.51 -18.08
N ASN A 154 17.75 -4.82 -18.18
CA ASN A 154 18.70 -4.76 -17.08
C ASN A 154 18.21 -3.79 -15.99
N LEU A 155 18.63 -4.04 -14.75
CA LEU A 155 18.30 -3.16 -13.63
C LEU A 155 18.86 -1.75 -13.89
N GLY A 156 17.99 -0.73 -13.86
CA GLY A 156 18.39 0.66 -14.05
C GLY A 156 19.28 1.18 -12.91
N HIS A 157 20.13 2.16 -13.22
CA HIS A 157 20.96 2.85 -12.23
C HIS A 157 20.10 3.86 -11.44
N ASN A 158 20.14 3.81 -10.10
CA ASN A 158 19.40 4.73 -9.20
C ASN A 158 20.27 5.92 -8.75
#